data_AF-A0A4P5WXC3-F1
#
_entry.id   AF-A0A4P5WXC3-F1
#
_cell.length_a   1.000
_cell.length_b   1.000
_cell.length_c   1.000
_cell.angle_alpha   90.00
_cell.angle_beta   90.00
_cell.angle_gamma   90.00
#
_symmetry.space_group_name_H-M   'P 1'
#
loop_
_entity.id
_entity.type
_entity.pdbx_description
1 polymer ?
#
loop_
_entity_poly.entity_id
_entity_poly.type
_entity_poly.pdbx_seq_one_letter_code
_entity_poly.pdbx_strand_id
1 'polypeptide(L)'
;MPIDNNETEQLMKQVALGRKNWMFIGSVAAGYRSANLMSLVSSAARNDLDVCMYMKAVLERLLAGETNYDTLRPDVWKQSHPEALRLYCQEERRSRADARAVKRARRRIARHG
;
A
#
# COMPACT_ATOMS: atom_id res chain seq x y z
N MET A 1 5.41 -25.14 -0.62
CA MET A 1 5.04 -24.56 -1.94
C MET A 1 6.33 -24.09 -2.58
N PRO A 2 6.56 -24.30 -3.89
CA PRO A 2 7.69 -23.69 -4.57
C PRO A 2 7.58 -22.16 -4.48
N ILE A 3 8.71 -21.45 -4.51
CA ILE A 3 8.72 -19.98 -4.54
C ILE A 3 7.93 -19.51 -5.76
N ASP A 4 6.91 -18.68 -5.55
CA ASP A 4 6.17 -17.99 -6.59
C ASP A 4 6.24 -16.48 -6.37
N ASN A 5 6.28 -15.72 -7.47
CA ASN A 5 6.45 -14.25 -7.46
C ASN A 5 5.15 -13.52 -7.85
N ASN A 6 4.04 -14.24 -7.93
CA ASN A 6 2.81 -13.76 -8.55
C ASN A 6 2.23 -12.54 -7.81
N GLU A 7 2.41 -12.48 -6.49
CA GLU A 7 2.02 -11.31 -5.68
C GLU A 7 2.88 -10.08 -6.02
N THR A 8 4.20 -10.26 -6.13
CA THR A 8 5.14 -9.20 -6.50
C THR A 8 4.85 -8.67 -7.91
N GLU A 9 4.62 -9.56 -8.88
CA GLU A 9 4.27 -9.17 -10.25
C GLU A 9 2.95 -8.39 -10.30
N GLN A 10 1.94 -8.82 -9.53
CA GLN A 10 0.66 -8.13 -9.43
C GLN A 10 0.81 -6.73 -8.84
N LEU A 11 1.67 -6.54 -7.83
CA LEU A 11 1.99 -5.23 -7.27
C LEU A 11 2.72 -4.34 -8.29
N MET A 12 3.65 -4.90 -9.05
CA MET A 12 4.39 -4.17 -10.09
C MET A 12 3.51 -3.64 -11.23
N LYS A 13 2.32 -4.23 -11.44
CA LYS A 13 1.34 -3.69 -12.41
C LYS A 13 0.92 -2.25 -12.07
N GLN A 14 0.84 -1.87 -10.80
CA GLN A 14 0.47 -0.50 -10.44
C GLN A 14 1.54 0.51 -10.86
N VAL A 15 2.82 0.18 -10.66
CA VAL A 15 3.96 0.98 -11.14
C VAL A 15 3.96 1.02 -12.67
N ALA A 16 3.66 -0.10 -13.32
CA ALA A 16 3.58 -0.19 -14.77
C ALA A 16 2.50 0.72 -15.38
N LEU A 17 1.31 0.74 -14.79
CA LEU A 17 0.20 1.59 -15.21
C LEU A 17 0.53 3.08 -15.02
N GLY A 18 1.25 3.44 -13.96
CA GLY A 18 1.67 4.81 -13.67
C GLY A 18 2.77 5.38 -14.57
N ARG A 19 3.49 4.55 -15.35
CA ARG A 19 4.63 4.99 -16.18
C ARG A 19 4.30 6.14 -17.13
N LYS A 20 3.10 6.17 -17.72
CA LYS A 20 2.66 7.27 -18.58
C LYS A 20 2.45 8.59 -17.82
N ASN A 21 2.08 8.51 -16.53
CA ASN A 21 1.87 9.69 -15.68
C ASN A 21 3.17 10.26 -15.10
N TRP A 22 4.28 9.51 -15.19
CA TRP A 22 5.57 9.89 -14.60
C TRP A 22 6.68 10.07 -15.66
N MET A 23 6.31 10.22 -16.93
CA MET A 23 7.25 10.51 -18.02
C MET A 23 8.02 11.83 -17.83
N PHE A 24 7.59 12.69 -16.89
CA PHE A 24 8.26 13.94 -16.53
C PHE A 24 9.43 13.78 -15.55
N ILE A 25 9.78 12.56 -15.15
CA ILE A 25 11.01 12.30 -14.39
C ILE A 25 12.21 12.52 -15.34
N GLY A 26 12.62 13.79 -15.50
CA GLY A 26 13.64 14.22 -16.46
C GLY A 26 15.08 13.96 -16.03
N SER A 27 15.32 13.32 -14.87
CA SER A 27 16.67 12.97 -14.41
C SER A 27 16.67 11.76 -13.47
N VAL A 28 17.82 11.08 -13.36
CA VAL A 28 18.03 9.97 -12.42
C VAL A 28 17.74 10.39 -10.98
N ALA A 29 18.18 11.59 -10.58
CA ALA A 29 17.91 12.13 -9.24
C ALA A 29 16.41 12.33 -8.99
N ALA A 30 15.65 12.79 -9.98
CA ALA A 30 14.19 12.86 -9.89
C ALA A 30 13.56 11.46 -9.78
N GLY A 31 14.17 10.45 -10.41
CA GLY A 31 13.78 9.04 -10.31
C GLY A 31 13.88 8.51 -8.88
N TYR A 32 15.01 8.74 -8.22
CA TYR A 32 15.20 8.34 -6.82
C TYR A 32 14.19 9.01 -5.88
N ARG A 33 13.94 10.31 -6.03
CA ARG A 33 12.92 11.01 -5.22
C ARG A 33 11.52 10.42 -5.43
N SER A 34 11.18 10.12 -6.68
CA SER A 34 9.89 9.51 -7.04
C SER A 34 9.75 8.10 -6.46
N ALA A 35 10.81 7.29 -6.51
CA ALA A 35 10.83 5.94 -5.94
C ALA A 35 10.65 5.97 -4.41
N ASN A 36 11.28 6.93 -3.73
CA ASN A 36 11.10 7.12 -2.29
C ASN A 36 9.65 7.48 -1.94
N LEU A 37 9.07 8.43 -2.67
CA LEU A 37 7.67 8.83 -2.48
C LEU A 37 6.70 7.66 -2.75
N MET A 38 6.92 6.90 -3.83
CA MET A 38 6.10 5.72 -4.13
C MET A 38 6.20 4.66 -3.04
N SER A 39 7.41 4.44 -2.51
CA SER A 39 7.62 3.49 -1.40
C SER A 39 6.84 3.92 -0.16
N LEU A 40 6.85 5.21 0.17
CA LEU A 40 6.11 5.76 1.31
C LEU A 40 4.59 5.64 1.12
N VAL A 41 4.07 6.04 -0.04
CA VAL A 41 2.65 5.90 -0.41
C VAL A 41 2.21 4.44 -0.36
N SER A 42 3.03 3.53 -0.91
CA SER A 42 2.74 2.11 -0.92
C SER A 42 2.76 1.50 0.49
N SER A 43 3.63 2.00 1.37
CA SER A 43 3.69 1.60 2.78
C SER A 43 2.46 2.08 3.58
N ALA A 44 2.04 3.33 3.38
CA ALA A 44 0.82 3.88 3.99
C ALA A 44 -0.43 3.10 3.54
N ALA A 45 -0.53 2.81 2.24
CA ALA A 45 -1.63 2.02 1.70
C ALA A 45 -1.68 0.58 2.25
N ARG A 46 -0.53 -0.05 2.51
CA ARG A 46 -0.43 -1.38 3.15
C ARG A 46 -0.81 -1.35 4.63
N ASN A 47 -0.62 -0.21 5.30
CA ASN A 47 -1.05 0.01 6.67
C ASN A 47 -2.51 0.48 6.78
N ASP A 48 -3.28 0.40 5.69
CA ASP A 48 -4.69 0.79 5.60
C ASP A 48 -4.97 2.26 5.93
N LEU A 49 -3.95 3.11 5.84
CA LEU A 49 -4.09 4.54 6.03
C LEU A 49 -4.74 5.21 4.82
N ASP A 50 -5.47 6.29 5.07
CA ASP A 50 -5.72 7.33 4.08
C ASP A 50 -4.39 7.98 3.71
N VAL A 51 -3.97 7.74 2.46
CA VAL A 51 -2.66 8.16 1.98
C VAL A 51 -2.55 9.68 1.94
N CYS A 52 -3.61 10.39 1.56
CA CYS A 52 -3.57 11.84 1.45
C CYS A 52 -3.43 12.50 2.83
N MET A 53 -4.21 12.03 3.81
CA MET A 53 -4.14 12.51 5.18
C MET A 53 -2.77 12.25 5.80
N TYR A 54 -2.26 11.02 5.67
CA TYR A 54 -0.92 10.65 6.16
C TYR A 54 0.18 11.49 5.51
N MET A 55 0.19 11.59 4.17
CA MET A 55 1.23 12.34 3.45
C MET A 55 1.23 13.82 3.81
N LYS A 56 0.04 14.43 3.96
CA LYS A 56 -0.07 15.83 4.39
C LYS A 56 0.54 16.03 5.78
N ALA A 57 0.13 15.23 6.76
CA ALA A 57 0.60 15.35 8.14
C ALA A 57 2.12 15.13 8.25
N VAL A 58 2.66 14.14 7.53
CA VAL A 58 4.11 13.88 7.52
C VAL A 58 4.88 15.06 6.90
N LEU A 59 4.44 15.57 5.76
CA LEU A 59 5.11 16.70 5.10
C LEU A 59 5.05 17.98 5.96
N GLU A 60 3.93 18.24 6.64
CA GLU A 60 3.80 19.37 7.56
C GLU A 60 4.79 19.27 8.73
N ARG A 61 4.94 18.07 9.33
CA ARG A 61 5.91 17.84 10.42
C ARG A 61 7.35 17.97 9.94
N LEU A 62 7.67 17.44 8.76
CA LEU A 62 9.02 17.58 8.17
C LEU A 62 9.35 19.04 7.88
N LEU A 63 8.40 19.81 7.35
CA LEU A 63 8.55 21.26 7.13
C LEU A 63 8.72 22.05 8.43
N ALA A 64 8.11 21.58 9.52
CA ALA A 64 8.28 22.14 10.86
C ALA A 64 9.62 21.76 11.53
N GLY A 65 10.47 20.97 10.87
CA GLY A 65 11.79 20.58 11.38
C GLY A 65 11.78 19.33 12.26
N GLU A 66 10.75 18.48 12.16
CA GLU A 66 10.73 17.18 12.83
C GLU A 66 11.94 16.32 12.39
N THR A 67 12.63 15.73 13.35
CA THR A 67 13.78 14.85 13.12
C THR A 67 13.55 13.44 13.69
N ASN A 68 12.50 13.24 14.49
CA ASN A 68 12.10 11.93 14.97
C ASN A 68 11.25 11.19 13.93
N TYR A 69 11.93 10.68 12.91
CA TYR A 69 11.31 9.99 11.78
C TYR A 69 10.61 8.69 12.14
N ASP A 70 11.00 8.03 13.25
CA ASP A 70 10.36 6.79 13.69
C ASP A 70 8.86 6.99 13.97
N THR A 71 8.49 8.15 14.52
CA THR A 71 7.08 8.51 14.78
C THR A 71 6.29 8.81 13.50
N LEU A 72 6.98 9.10 12.40
CA LEU A 72 6.36 9.39 11.10
C LEU A 72 6.12 8.13 10.28
N ARG A 73 6.66 6.98 10.69
CA ARG A 73 6.47 5.73 9.96
C ARG A 73 4.99 5.33 9.93
N PRO A 74 4.46 4.80 8.82
CA PRO A 74 3.04 4.46 8.70
C PRO A 74 2.50 3.50 9.77
N ASP A 75 3.32 2.53 10.19
CA ASP A 75 2.97 1.51 11.18
C ASP A 75 2.87 2.05 12.62
N VAL A 76 3.64 3.10 12.92
CA VAL A 76 3.63 3.79 14.21
C VAL A 76 2.57 4.90 14.20
N TRP A 77 2.58 5.73 13.16
CA TRP A 77 1.70 6.90 13.03
C TRP A 77 0.21 6.54 13.10
N LYS A 78 -0.19 5.37 12.55
CA LYS A 78 -1.57 4.89 12.61
C LYS A 78 -2.10 4.66 14.03
N GLN A 79 -1.22 4.46 15.01
CA GLN A 79 -1.61 4.18 16.39
C GLN A 79 -2.14 5.44 17.08
N SER A 80 -1.61 6.61 16.71
CA SER A 80 -2.04 7.91 17.22
C SER A 80 -3.13 8.57 16.36
N HIS A 81 -3.44 8.04 15.19
CA HIS A 81 -4.41 8.61 14.22
C HIS A 81 -5.41 7.54 13.75
N PRO A 82 -6.28 7.03 14.63
CA PRO A 82 -7.29 6.03 14.26
C PRO A 82 -8.28 6.56 13.21
N GLU A 83 -8.52 7.87 13.15
CA GLU A 83 -9.37 8.53 12.16
C GLU A 83 -8.85 8.41 10.71
N ALA A 84 -7.55 8.16 10.55
CA ALA A 84 -6.94 7.98 9.25
C ALA A 84 -7.05 6.54 8.72
N LEU A 85 -7.62 5.61 9.49
CA LEU A 85 -7.79 4.22 9.08
C LEU A 85 -8.97 4.06 8.12
N ARG A 86 -8.71 3.43 6.97
CA ARG A 86 -9.74 3.06 5.99
C ARG A 86 -10.42 1.76 6.39
N LEU A 87 -11.16 1.77 7.49
CA LEU A 87 -11.85 0.60 8.06
C LEU A 87 -12.77 -0.10 7.03
N TYR A 88 -13.51 0.67 6.24
CA TYR A 88 -14.35 0.14 5.15
C TYR A 88 -13.57 -0.72 4.14
N CYS A 89 -12.33 -0.33 3.79
CA CYS A 89 -11.49 -1.13 2.89
C CYS A 89 -11.03 -2.44 3.53
N GLN A 90 -10.80 -2.49 4.85
CA GLN A 90 -10.46 -3.72 5.54
C GLN A 90 -11.62 -4.72 5.50
N GLU A 91 -12.85 -4.24 5.74
CA GLU A 91 -14.06 -5.04 5.69
C GLU A 91 -14.32 -5.61 4.29
N GLU A 92 -14.18 -4.78 3.25
CA GLU A 92 -14.30 -5.25 1.86
C GLU A 92 -13.24 -6.32 1.52
N ARG A 93 -11.98 -6.12 1.93
CA ARG A 93 -10.91 -7.09 1.69
C ARG A 93 -11.19 -8.42 2.39
N ARG A 94 -11.68 -8.37 3.63
CA ARG A 94 -12.08 -9.55 4.42
C ARG A 94 -13.22 -10.30 3.73
N SER A 95 -14.30 -9.60 3.38
CA SER A 95 -15.43 -10.17 2.64
C SER A 95 -15.00 -10.83 1.32
N ARG A 96 -14.14 -10.16 0.53
CA ARG A 96 -13.59 -10.73 -0.70
C ARG A 96 -12.70 -11.96 -0.45
N ALA A 97 -11.92 -11.96 0.62
CA ALA A 97 -11.09 -13.10 1.01
C ALA A 97 -11.96 -14.29 1.40
N ASP A 98 -13.01 -14.06 2.18
CA ASP A 98 -13.98 -15.07 2.60
C ASP A 98 -14.71 -15.66 1.38
N ALA A 99 -15.19 -14.80 0.46
CA ALA A 99 -15.82 -15.25 -0.78
C ALA A 99 -14.88 -16.10 -1.66
N ARG A 100 -13.59 -15.72 -1.74
CA ARG A 100 -12.56 -16.50 -2.45
C ARG A 100 -12.30 -17.84 -1.77
N ALA A 101 -12.25 -17.88 -0.44
CA ALA A 101 -12.06 -19.10 0.34
C ALA A 101 -13.22 -20.08 0.12
N VAL A 102 -14.47 -19.61 0.22
CA VAL A 102 -15.68 -20.39 -0.06
C VAL A 102 -15.66 -20.96 -1.48
N LYS A 103 -15.34 -20.13 -2.49
CA LYS A 103 -15.25 -20.57 -3.89
C LYS A 103 -14.14 -21.61 -4.11
N ARG A 104 -13.03 -21.53 -3.37
CA ARG A 104 -11.95 -22.54 -3.42
C ARG A 104 -12.38 -23.85 -2.76
N ALA A 105 -13.05 -23.79 -1.61
CA ALA A 105 -13.57 -24.96 -0.90
C ALA A 105 -14.59 -25.74 -1.76
N ARG A 106 -15.57 -25.04 -2.36
CA ARG A 106 -16.55 -25.66 -3.28
C ARG A 106 -15.88 -26.39 -4.46
N ARG A 107 -14.84 -25.79 -5.04
CA ARG A 107 -14.06 -26.39 -6.13
C ARG A 107 -13.27 -27.63 -5.72
N ARG A 108 -12.83 -27.73 -4.45
CA ARG A 108 -12.14 -28.91 -3.93
C ARG A 108 -13.13 -30.06 -3.73
N ILE A 109 -14.30 -29.79 -3.17
CA ILE A 109 -15.37 -30.79 -2.97
C ILE A 109 -15.78 -31.38 -4.33
N ALA A 110 -16.04 -30.54 -5.34
CA ALA A 110 -16.41 -30.99 -6.68
C ALA A 110 -15.31 -31.72 -7.48
N ARG A 111 -14.06 -31.76 -6.99
CA ARG A 111 -12.96 -32.52 -7.61
C ARG A 111 -12.72 -33.87 -6.95
N HIS A 112 -13.24 -34.07 -5.74
CA HIS A 112 -12.96 -35.25 -4.90
C HIS A 112 -14.22 -36.06 -4.55
N GLY A 113 -15.40 -35.62 -5.00
CA GLY A 113 -16.64 -36.41 -5.02
C GLY A 113 -17.06 -36.63 -6.46
#